data_AF-A0A085VEY2-F1
#
_entry.id   AF-A0A085VEY2-F1
#
_cell.length_a   1.000
_cell.length_b   1.000
_cell.length_c   1.000
_cell.angle_alpha   90.00
_cell.angle_beta   90.00
_cell.angle_gamma   90.00
#
_symmetry.space_group_name_H-M   'P 1'
#
loop_
_entity.id
_entity.type
_entity.pdbx_description
1 polymer ?
#
loop_
_entity_poly.entity_id
_entity_poly.type
_entity_poly.pdbx_seq_one_letter_code
_entity_poly.pdbx_strand_id
1 'polypeptide(L)'
;MYRLPAYSPNLIFEFLKLVDSVGIIELTKWRKDQIAESVGISVYTLNNALQMYKAKKIINWEAVGVFTLNKNLFGSVFNDLYDDGFPELEIVFSRIIACNSYVDKVAFRIVGAV
;
A
#
# COMPACT_ATOMS: atom_id res chain seq x y z
N MET A 1 3.18 -7.08 12.77
CA MET A 1 2.90 -5.67 12.43
C MET A 1 4.02 -5.16 11.53
N TYR A 2 3.71 -4.57 10.37
CA TYR A 2 4.76 -4.01 9.50
C TYR A 2 5.01 -2.56 9.88
N ARG A 3 6.17 -2.26 10.47
CA ARG A 3 6.64 -0.86 10.58
C ARG A 3 7.03 -0.40 9.18
N LEU A 4 6.19 0.44 8.57
CA LEU A 4 6.43 1.03 7.26
C LEU A 4 6.83 2.51 7.42
N PRO A 5 7.65 3.05 6.52
CA PRO A 5 7.94 4.48 6.45
C PRO A 5 6.68 5.35 6.34
N ALA A 6 6.76 6.59 6.81
CA ALA A 6 5.62 7.52 6.80
C ALA A 6 5.06 7.82 5.40
N TYR A 7 5.90 7.73 4.36
CA TYR A 7 5.49 7.90 2.96
C TYR A 7 4.78 6.66 2.37
N SER A 8 4.79 5.53 3.07
CA SER A 8 4.29 4.26 2.54
C SER A 8 2.79 4.24 2.20
N PRO A 9 1.89 4.84 3.01
CA PRO A 9 0.48 4.92 2.65
C PRO A 9 0.26 5.63 1.31
N ASN A 10 0.88 6.80 1.11
CA ASN A 10 0.77 7.55 -0.14
C ASN A 10 1.37 6.77 -1.32
N LEU A 11 2.52 6.12 -1.11
CA LEU A 11 3.15 5.32 -2.16
C LEU A 11 2.30 4.10 -2.57
N ILE A 12 1.68 3.42 -1.60
CA ILE A 12 0.77 2.30 -1.87
C ILE A 12 -0.49 2.81 -2.59
N PHE A 13 -1.01 3.97 -2.20
CA PHE A 13 -2.14 4.61 -2.88
C PHE A 13 -1.83 4.91 -4.36
N GLU A 14 -0.65 5.46 -4.67
CA GLU A 14 -0.25 5.66 -6.07
C GLU A 14 -0.13 4.33 -6.85
N PHE A 15 0.32 3.26 -6.21
CA PHE A 15 0.36 1.94 -6.84
C PHE A 15 -1.03 1.37 -7.12
N LEU A 16 -1.98 1.58 -6.20
CA LEU A 16 -3.36 1.12 -6.36
C LEU A 16 -4.04 1.74 -7.58
N LYS A 17 -3.73 2.99 -7.93
CA LYS A 17 -4.25 3.66 -9.14
C LYS A 17 -3.74 3.04 -10.45
N LEU A 18 -2.64 2.28 -10.40
CA LEU A 18 -1.98 1.70 -11.57
C LEU A 18 -2.31 0.22 -11.76
N VAL A 19 -3.15 -0.35 -10.90
CA VAL A 19 -3.52 -1.76 -10.99
C VAL A 19 -4.40 -1.96 -12.22
N ASP A 20 -4.01 -2.90 -13.08
CA ASP A 20 -4.79 -3.28 -14.25
C ASP A 20 -5.92 -4.27 -13.93
N SER A 21 -6.69 -4.65 -14.95
CA SER A 21 -7.83 -5.58 -14.83
C SER A 21 -7.46 -7.00 -14.38
N VAL A 22 -6.17 -7.35 -14.35
CA VAL A 22 -5.68 -8.65 -13.86
C VAL A 22 -4.93 -8.53 -12.53
N GLY A 23 -4.89 -7.34 -11.93
CA GLY A 23 -4.25 -7.09 -10.63
C GLY A 23 -2.75 -6.81 -10.72
N ILE A 24 -2.22 -6.57 -11.92
CA ILE A 24 -0.81 -6.32 -12.20
C ILE A 24 -0.53 -4.81 -12.19
N ILE A 25 0.62 -4.46 -11.63
CA ILE A 25 1.16 -3.10 -11.64
C ILE A 25 2.48 -3.12 -12.40
N GLU A 26 2.55 -2.30 -13.44
CA GLU A 26 3.77 -2.08 -14.21
C GLU A 26 4.37 -0.69 -13.94
N LEU A 27 5.62 -0.68 -13.47
CA LEU A 27 6.41 0.52 -13.21
C LEU A 27 7.50 0.70 -14.28
N THR A 28 7.15 1.43 -15.32
CA THR A 28 8.13 2.00 -16.26
C THR A 28 8.99 3.05 -15.55
N LYS A 29 10.15 3.39 -16.13
CA LYS A 29 11.03 4.45 -15.58
C LYS A 29 10.27 5.76 -15.36
N TRP A 30 9.53 6.21 -16.36
CA TRP A 30 8.73 7.44 -16.30
C TRP A 30 7.67 7.41 -15.19
N ARG A 31 6.98 6.27 -15.00
CA ARG A 31 6.00 6.12 -13.90
C ARG A 31 6.65 6.24 -12.53
N LYS A 32 7.85 5.67 -12.33
CA LYS A 32 8.57 5.80 -11.06
C LYS A 32 8.94 7.24 -10.76
N ASP A 33 9.37 7.99 -11.77
CA ASP A 33 9.73 9.41 -11.62
C ASP A 33 8.50 10.23 -11.19
N GLN A 34 7.36 10.03 -11.84
CA GLN A 34 6.10 10.71 -11.51
C GLN A 34 5.56 10.36 -10.11
N ILE A 35 5.56 9.09 -9.74
CA ILE A 35 5.10 8.65 -8.42
C ILE A 35 6.02 9.19 -7.32
N ALA A 36 7.33 9.14 -7.54
CA ALA A 36 8.30 9.66 -6.59
C ALA A 36 8.11 11.16 -6.35
N GLU A 37 7.90 11.93 -7.42
CA GLU A 37 7.57 13.35 -7.35
C GLU A 37 6.26 13.60 -6.58
N SER A 38 5.18 12.89 -6.93
CA SER A 38 3.87 13.03 -6.29
C SER A 38 3.90 12.74 -4.78
N VAL A 39 4.73 11.79 -4.35
CA VAL A 39 4.87 11.40 -2.93
C VAL A 39 5.91 12.27 -2.20
N GLY A 40 6.71 13.06 -2.93
CA GLY A 40 7.78 13.89 -2.37
C GLY A 40 9.00 13.08 -1.94
N ILE A 41 9.32 11.99 -2.64
CA ILE A 41 10.48 11.12 -2.37
C ILE A 41 11.37 10.99 -3.59
N SER A 42 12.58 10.45 -3.41
CA SER A 42 13.45 10.08 -4.53
C SER A 42 13.06 8.74 -5.15
N VAL A 43 13.37 8.54 -6.43
CA VAL A 43 13.21 7.26 -7.12
C VAL A 43 14.03 6.15 -6.45
N TYR A 44 15.19 6.50 -5.89
CA TYR A 44 16.00 5.58 -5.09
C TYR A 44 15.24 5.11 -3.84
N THR A 45 14.61 6.03 -3.11
CA THR A 45 13.76 5.73 -1.95
C THR A 45 12.58 4.85 -2.34
N LEU A 46 11.94 5.12 -3.49
CA LEU A 46 10.85 4.30 -4.03
C LEU A 46 11.33 2.86 -4.31
N ASN A 47 12.48 2.69 -4.97
CA ASN A 47 13.03 1.36 -5.25
C ASN A 47 13.36 0.59 -3.95
N ASN A 48 13.91 1.26 -2.93
CA ASN A 48 14.15 0.67 -1.62
C ASN A 48 12.84 0.25 -0.93
N ALA A 49 11.80 1.08 -1.04
CA ALA A 49 10.48 0.78 -0.50
C ALA A 49 9.88 -0.47 -1.18
N LEU A 50 9.99 -0.61 -2.50
CA LEU A 50 9.54 -1.81 -3.22
C LEU A 50 10.28 -3.07 -2.77
N GLN A 51 11.59 -3.00 -2.53
CA GLN A 51 12.33 -4.14 -1.97
C GLN A 51 11.86 -4.50 -0.57
N MET A 52 11.62 -3.49 0.27
CA MET A 52 11.07 -3.70 1.62
C MET A 52 9.66 -4.30 1.57
N TYR A 53 8.79 -3.82 0.67
CA TYR A 53 7.44 -4.35 0.47
C TYR A 53 7.47 -5.80 0.01
N LYS A 54 8.40 -6.17 -0.88
CA LYS A 54 8.64 -7.56 -1.26
C LYS A 54 9.02 -8.41 -0.05
N ALA A 55 10.01 -7.97 0.73
CA ALA A 55 10.47 -8.70 1.92
C ALA A 55 9.36 -8.88 2.97
N LYS A 56 8.47 -7.89 3.07
CA LYS A 56 7.29 -7.89 3.95
C LYS A 56 6.07 -8.56 3.32
N LYS A 57 6.18 -9.17 2.15
CA LYS A 57 5.07 -9.82 1.42
C LYS A 57 3.87 -8.88 1.21
N ILE A 58 4.11 -7.59 1.04
CA ILE A 58 3.08 -6.60 0.68
C ILE A 58 2.82 -6.64 -0.83
N ILE A 59 3.89 -6.86 -1.61
CA ILE A 59 3.83 -7.06 -3.05
C ILE A 59 4.50 -8.38 -3.43
N ASN A 60 4.08 -8.95 -4.55
CA ASN A 60 4.71 -10.11 -5.18
C ASN A 60 5.27 -9.69 -6.53
N TRP A 61 6.55 -9.97 -6.79
CA TRP A 61 7.17 -9.64 -8.08
C TRP A 61 6.84 -10.71 -9.11
N GLU A 62 6.32 -10.29 -10.26
CA GLU A 62 6.04 -11.18 -11.39
C GLU A 62 7.19 -11.10 -12.42
N ALA A 63 7.71 -9.89 -12.68
CA ALA A 63 8.85 -9.66 -13.56
C ALA A 63 9.58 -8.35 -13.22
N VAL A 64 10.62 -7.99 -13.97
CA VAL A 64 11.35 -6.73 -13.76
C VAL A 64 10.40 -5.55 -14.00
N GLY A 65 10.19 -4.74 -12.97
CA GLY A 65 9.26 -3.60 -13.04
C GLY A 65 7.78 -3.98 -12.96
N VAL A 66 7.44 -5.26 -12.80
CA VAL A 66 6.05 -5.76 -12.81
C VAL A 66 5.78 -6.53 -11.51
N PHE A 67 4.73 -6.16 -10.79
CA PHE A 67 4.37 -6.80 -9.52
C PHE A 67 2.86 -6.77 -9.28
N THR A 68 2.40 -7.63 -8.37
CA THR A 68 1.02 -7.67 -7.87
C THR A 68 0.98 -7.27 -6.40
N LEU A 69 -0.15 -6.74 -5.94
CA LEU A 69 -0.37 -6.52 -4.50
C LEU A 69 -0.81 -7.83 -3.83
N ASN A 70 -0.44 -8.02 -2.57
CA ASN A 70 -0.83 -9.23 -1.84
C ASN A 70 -2.35 -9.25 -1.60
N LYS A 71 -3.05 -10.15 -2.29
CA LYS A 71 -4.50 -10.36 -2.20
C LYS A 71 -5.01 -10.63 -0.78
N ASN A 72 -4.18 -11.20 0.10
CA ASN A 72 -4.56 -11.42 1.50
C ASN A 72 -4.53 -10.14 2.35
N LEU A 73 -3.79 -9.12 1.92
CA LEU A 73 -3.71 -7.83 2.60
C LEU A 73 -4.68 -6.81 2.01
N PHE A 74 -4.90 -6.85 0.70
CA PHE A 74 -5.72 -5.87 -0.03
C PHE A 74 -7.10 -6.43 -0.43
N GLY A 75 -7.37 -7.72 -0.23
CA GLY A 75 -8.61 -8.39 -0.61
C GLY A 75 -8.60 -8.96 -2.03
N SER A 76 -9.63 -9.75 -2.35
CA SER A 76 -9.84 -10.39 -3.67
C SER A 76 -10.64 -9.52 -4.66
N VAL A 77 -10.90 -8.26 -4.34
CA VAL A 77 -11.73 -7.38 -5.15
C VAL A 77 -10.85 -6.51 -6.03
N PHE A 78 -10.45 -7.04 -7.17
CA PHE A 78 -9.87 -6.28 -8.29
C PHE A 78 -10.60 -6.68 -9.56
N ASN A 79 -11.83 -6.16 -9.69
CA ASN A 79 -12.64 -6.03 -10.90
C ASN A 79 -13.78 -5.05 -10.53
N ASP A 80 -13.67 -3.80 -11.02
CA ASP A 80 -14.68 -2.73 -10.99
C ASP A 80 -14.97 -1.96 -9.67
N LEU A 81 -13.97 -1.72 -8.81
CA LEU A 81 -14.16 -0.92 -7.57
C LEU A 81 -13.10 0.18 -7.39
N TYR A 82 -13.18 1.22 -8.24
CA TYR A 82 -12.87 2.59 -7.83
C TYR A 82 -13.87 3.62 -8.42
N ASP A 83 -15.02 3.18 -8.94
CA ASP A 83 -16.07 4.08 -9.46
C ASP A 83 -16.97 4.65 -8.35
N ASP A 84 -17.10 3.97 -7.22
CA ASP A 84 -17.73 4.53 -6.03
C ASP A 84 -16.64 5.01 -5.09
N GLY A 85 -16.57 6.33 -4.93
CA GLY A 85 -15.52 7.07 -4.25
C GLY A 85 -15.01 6.41 -2.97
N PHE A 86 -13.70 6.62 -2.72
CA PHE A 86 -12.95 6.14 -1.56
C PHE A 86 -13.88 5.98 -0.34
N PRO A 87 -14.20 4.75 0.12
CA PRO A 87 -14.77 4.64 1.46
C PRO A 87 -13.76 5.33 2.36
N GLU A 88 -14.21 6.30 3.16
CA GLU A 88 -13.32 6.95 4.12
C GLU A 88 -12.71 5.83 4.97
N LEU A 89 -11.46 5.52 4.69
CA LEU A 89 -10.72 4.47 5.38
C LEU A 89 -10.11 5.14 6.58
N GLU A 90 -10.75 4.98 7.74
CA GLU A 90 -10.17 5.46 8.98
C GLU A 90 -9.09 4.47 9.41
N ILE A 91 -7.84 4.92 9.32
CA ILE A 91 -6.69 4.18 9.84
C ILE A 91 -6.58 4.50 11.33
N VAL A 92 -7.18 3.64 12.15
CA VAL A 92 -7.14 3.82 13.61
C VAL A 92 -5.87 3.18 14.16
N PHE A 93 -4.95 4.04 14.62
CA PHE A 93 -3.79 3.64 15.40
C PHE A 93 -4.19 3.56 16.88
N SER A 94 -4.36 2.36 17.40
CA SER A 94 -4.72 2.14 18.81
C SER A 94 -3.53 1.58 19.58
N ARG A 95 -3.12 2.26 20.65
CA ARG A 95 -2.08 1.77 21.57
C ARG A 95 -2.76 1.17 22.80
N ILE A 96 -2.70 -0.14 22.93
CA ILE A 96 -3.17 -0.84 24.13
C ILE A 96 -1.99 -0.92 25.10
N ILE A 97 -2.11 -0.28 26.27
CA ILE A 97 -1.10 -0.31 27.33
C ILE A 97 -1.60 -1.24 28.41
N ALA A 98 -0.86 -2.32 28.68
CA ALA A 98 -1.12 -3.25 29.76
C ALA A 98 0.21 -3.53 30.49
N CYS A 99 0.24 -3.21 31.78
CA CYS A 99 1.34 -3.41 32.75
C CYS A 99 2.71 -3.72 32.14
N ASN A 100 3.55 -2.69 32.01
CA ASN A 100 4.92 -2.72 31.46
C ASN A 100 5.07 -3.13 29.98
N SER A 101 3.96 -3.26 29.24
CA SER A 101 3.97 -3.54 27.81
C SER A 101 2.94 -2.70 27.05
N TYR A 102 3.25 -2.38 25.80
CA TYR A 102 2.31 -1.75 24.88
C TYR A 102 2.24 -2.54 23.58
N VAL A 103 1.04 -2.65 23.02
CA VAL A 103 0.80 -3.21 21.69
C VAL A 103 0.11 -2.14 20.87
N ASP A 104 0.80 -1.67 19.83
CA ASP A 104 0.18 -0.84 18.81
C ASP A 104 -0.62 -1.77 17.88
N LYS A 105 -1.91 -1.47 17.65
CA LYS A 105 -2.78 -2.15 16.69
C LYS A 105 -3.18 -1.15 15.60
N VAL A 106 -3.06 -1.60 14.36
CA VAL A 106 -3.61 -0.89 13.19
C VAL A 106 -4.83 -1.67 12.76
N ALA A 107 -5.98 -1.02 12.85
CA ALA A 107 -7.23 -1.53 12.34
C ALA A 107 -7.64 -0.67 11.14
N PHE A 108 -8.01 -1.33 10.05
CA PHE A 108 -8.65 -0.68 8.92
C PHE A 108 -10.16 -0.76 9.15
N ARG A 109 -10.82 0.38 9.27
CA ARG A 109 -12.28 0.46 9.31
C ARG A 109 -12.79 1.22 8.10
N ILE A 110 -13.88 0.73 7.54
CA ILE A 110 -14.67 1.44 6.55
C ILE A 110 -15.59 2.38 7.35
N VAL A 111 -15.45 3.69 7.16
CA VAL A 111 -16.38 4.66 7.76
C VAL A 111 -17.78 4.42 7.17
N GLY A 112 -18.76 4.25 8.06
CA GLY A 112 -20.17 4.03 7.68
C GLY A 112 -20.67 2.58 7.77
N ALA A 113 -19.84 1.60 8.14
CA ALA A 113 -20.33 0.26 8.47
C ALA A 113 -20.95 0.25 9.88
N VAL A 114 -22.28 0.39 9.95
CA VAL A 114 -23.12 0.05 11.11
C VAL A 114 -23.45 -1.43 11.08
#